data_AF-A0A1E7GD55-F1
#
_entry.id   AF-A0A1E7GD55-F1
#
_cell.length_a   1.000
_cell.length_b   1.000
_cell.length_c   1.000
_cell.angle_alpha   90.00
_cell.angle_beta   90.00
_cell.angle_gamma   90.00
#
_symmetry.space_group_name_H-M   'P 1'
#
loop_
_entity.id
_entity.type
_entity.pdbx_description
1 polymer ?
#
loop_
_entity_poly.entity_id
_entity_poly.type
_entity_poly.pdbx_seq_one_letter_code
_entity_poly.pdbx_strand_id
1 'polypeptide(L)'
;MDEKGNYHFEKNEIKINAIIFILENEGKISESDILAKFKEKDRFKEINQSTVNRHLKSLFELGCIEKLSNVTKNRSNYWDISKIEQLKNIRREFPNIGREFPDKRINSYERSIMIVFNERGYDINKMEGLGFFIELLLSASLFDAFLDEDYYGLRKKAMKIYLKGEGYIKTVNYEHHFENFLKMSEEVNPGYKISPFFEIYQRHLSKEVFFKLFEDFQIKTDEMIKELEEAYKIYKKIDEDLDIKPDNILLEHFINHDIFKELESPDERRFFTDSKECRSKAFKIWKEEDPSFKNVDRYIELINLEELKVYSEIIQKYKKPSMFYLSENPDTIFDMLKIAYKDQI
;
A
#
# COMPACT_ATOMS: atom_id res chain seq x y z
N MET A 1 16.88 36.19 -14.34
CA MET A 1 17.83 37.22 -13.87
C MET A 1 17.19 38.56 -14.09
N ASP A 2 17.09 39.39 -13.05
CA ASP A 2 16.73 40.79 -13.23
C ASP A 2 17.91 41.57 -13.84
N GLU A 3 17.70 42.85 -14.16
CA GLU A 3 18.73 43.76 -14.71
C GLU A 3 19.95 43.96 -13.78
N LYS A 4 19.92 43.40 -12.56
CA LYS A 4 20.99 43.44 -11.56
C LYS A 4 21.67 42.07 -11.34
N GLY A 5 21.31 41.05 -12.12
CA GLY A 5 21.86 39.70 -12.01
C GLY A 5 21.25 38.85 -10.89
N ASN A 6 20.23 39.33 -10.18
CA ASN A 6 19.60 38.55 -9.12
C ASN A 6 18.71 37.46 -9.71
N TYR A 7 18.88 36.25 -9.21
CA TYR A 7 17.94 35.16 -9.49
C TYR A 7 16.67 35.32 -8.65
N HIS A 8 15.53 35.45 -9.33
CA HIS A 8 14.24 35.23 -8.70
C HIS A 8 14.01 33.72 -8.57
N PHE A 9 14.07 33.23 -7.34
CA PHE A 9 13.65 31.87 -7.02
C PHE A 9 12.13 31.76 -7.16
N GLU A 10 11.67 30.63 -7.68
CA GLU A 10 10.24 30.34 -7.66
C GLU A 10 9.75 30.22 -6.21
N LYS A 11 8.45 30.47 -6.02
CA LYS A 11 7.84 30.38 -4.68
C LYS A 11 8.14 28.99 -4.10
N ASN A 12 8.69 28.96 -2.89
CA ASN A 12 9.07 27.74 -2.16
C ASN A 12 10.21 26.89 -2.75
N GLU A 13 10.87 27.29 -3.85
CA GLU A 13 11.89 26.48 -4.52
C GLU A 13 13.01 26.02 -3.56
N ILE A 14 13.53 26.93 -2.74
CA ILE A 14 14.59 26.64 -1.76
C ILE A 14 14.10 25.61 -0.72
N LYS A 15 12.86 25.75 -0.25
CA LYS A 15 12.26 24.83 0.75
C LYS A 15 12.09 23.43 0.16
N ILE A 16 11.57 23.33 -1.06
CA ILE A 16 11.37 22.07 -1.76
C ILE A 16 12.72 21.36 -1.96
N ASN A 17 13.75 22.07 -2.45
CA ASN A 17 15.06 21.46 -2.64
C ASN A 17 15.72 21.05 -1.32
N ALA A 18 15.46 21.75 -0.21
CA ALA A 18 15.91 21.32 1.11
C ALA A 18 15.20 20.04 1.57
N ILE A 19 13.88 19.95 1.42
CA ILE A 19 13.09 18.74 1.71
C ILE A 19 13.63 17.56 0.92
N ILE A 20 13.79 17.72 -0.40
CA ILE A 20 14.29 16.67 -1.28
C ILE A 20 15.67 16.20 -0.83
N PHE A 21 16.59 17.13 -0.54
CA PHE A 21 17.92 16.74 -0.09
C PHE A 21 17.90 15.97 1.23
N ILE A 22 17.01 16.32 2.16
CA ILE A 22 16.83 15.55 3.40
C ILE A 22 16.27 14.14 3.09
N LEU A 23 15.32 14.02 2.17
CA LEU A 23 14.73 12.73 1.79
C LEU A 23 15.70 11.83 1.00
N GLU A 24 16.61 12.41 0.22
CA GLU A 24 17.62 11.69 -0.58
C GLU A 24 18.74 11.06 0.26
N ASN A 25 19.04 11.65 1.42
CA ASN A 25 20.20 11.26 2.22
C ASN A 25 19.76 10.51 3.47
N GLU A 26 20.54 9.50 3.85
CA GLU A 26 20.31 8.78 5.10
C GLU A 26 20.72 9.61 6.32
N GLY A 27 19.96 9.43 7.40
CA GLY A 27 20.26 10.05 8.68
C GLY A 27 20.07 11.56 8.71
N LYS A 28 20.77 12.21 9.64
CA LYS A 28 20.60 13.62 9.97
C LYS A 28 21.47 14.51 9.10
N ILE A 29 20.91 15.61 8.63
CA ILE A 29 21.59 16.50 7.69
C ILE A 29 21.89 17.84 8.34
N SER A 30 23.13 18.31 8.23
CA SER A 30 23.51 19.61 8.79
C SER A 30 23.13 20.76 7.85
N GLU A 31 22.96 21.96 8.43
CA GLU A 31 22.72 23.18 7.63
C GLU A 31 23.82 23.45 6.60
N SER A 32 25.08 23.10 6.92
CA SER A 32 26.22 23.26 6.03
C SER A 32 26.16 22.30 4.83
N ASP A 33 25.66 21.09 5.02
CA ASP A 33 25.54 20.09 3.94
C ASP A 33 24.48 20.54 2.94
N ILE A 34 23.35 21.07 3.43
CA ILE A 34 22.29 21.65 2.58
C ILE A 34 22.84 22.82 1.75
N LEU A 35 23.62 23.71 2.38
CA LEU A 35 24.22 24.84 1.67
C LEU A 35 25.25 24.36 0.62
N ALA A 36 26.10 23.39 0.97
CA ALA A 36 27.06 22.81 0.05
C ALA A 36 26.35 22.22 -1.18
N LYS A 37 25.26 21.47 -0.97
CA LYS A 37 24.46 20.91 -2.06
C LYS A 37 23.85 21.98 -2.96
N PHE A 38 23.32 23.07 -2.38
CA PHE A 38 22.80 24.18 -3.18
C PHE A 38 23.89 24.80 -4.05
N LYS A 39 25.11 24.97 -3.53
CA LYS A 39 26.23 25.56 -4.29
C LYS A 39 26.72 24.72 -5.47
N GLU A 40 26.38 23.44 -5.56
CA GLU A 40 26.66 22.61 -6.74
C GLU A 40 25.86 23.05 -7.98
N LYS A 41 24.76 23.78 -7.78
CA LYS A 41 23.87 24.24 -8.85
C LYS A 41 24.07 25.73 -9.07
N ASP A 42 24.42 26.14 -10.29
CA ASP A 42 24.70 27.54 -10.63
C ASP A 42 23.58 28.51 -10.21
N ARG A 43 22.30 28.10 -10.34
CA ARG A 43 21.12 28.90 -9.93
C ARG A 43 21.11 29.25 -8.43
N PHE A 44 21.75 28.45 -7.58
CA PHE A 44 21.73 28.62 -6.12
C PHE A 44 23.09 29.07 -5.56
N LYS A 45 24.07 29.38 -6.40
CA LYS A 45 25.45 29.70 -6.01
C LYS A 45 25.57 30.92 -5.08
N GLU A 46 24.66 31.87 -5.21
CA GLU A 46 24.60 33.10 -4.41
C GLU A 46 23.87 32.93 -3.07
N ILE A 47 23.25 31.77 -2.82
CA ILE A 47 22.61 31.50 -1.54
C ILE A 47 23.66 31.45 -0.43
N ASN A 48 23.37 32.14 0.67
CA ASN A 48 24.19 32.14 1.88
C ASN A 48 23.53 31.34 3.02
N GLN A 49 24.31 31.12 4.08
CA GLN A 49 23.86 30.37 5.26
C GLN A 49 22.62 31.00 5.93
N SER A 50 22.53 32.33 5.98
CA SER A 50 21.38 33.02 6.60
C SER A 50 20.07 32.71 5.86
N THR A 51 20.12 32.67 4.52
CA THR A 51 18.98 32.30 3.68
C THR A 51 18.57 30.85 3.93
N VAL A 52 19.51 29.90 3.90
CA VAL A 52 19.22 28.49 4.20
C VAL A 52 18.57 28.35 5.58
N ASN A 53 19.15 28.96 6.61
CA ASN A 53 18.66 28.86 7.98
C ASN A 53 17.25 29.44 8.14
N ARG A 54 16.93 30.53 7.43
CA ARG A 54 15.59 31.10 7.40
C ARG A 54 14.56 30.14 6.82
N HIS A 55 14.90 29.47 5.72
CA HIS A 55 14.00 28.51 5.08
C HIS A 55 13.83 27.24 5.91
N LEU A 56 14.90 26.73 6.54
CA LEU A 56 14.83 25.58 7.44
C LEU A 56 14.02 25.89 8.70
N LYS A 57 14.22 27.07 9.31
CA LYS A 57 13.39 27.51 10.43
C LYS A 57 11.91 27.58 10.05
N SER A 58 11.59 28.10 8.87
CA SER A 58 10.22 28.14 8.38
C SER A 58 9.65 26.74 8.13
N LEU A 59 10.43 25.79 7.60
CA LEU A 59 10.00 24.39 7.44
C LEU A 59 9.74 23.72 8.79
N PHE A 60 10.55 24.00 9.79
CA PHE A 60 10.36 23.52 11.16
C PHE A 60 9.10 24.08 11.80
N GLU A 61 8.85 25.39 11.65
CA GLU A 61 7.63 26.05 12.13
C GLU A 61 6.36 25.49 11.46
N LEU A 62 6.47 25.03 10.20
CA LEU A 62 5.40 24.34 9.47
C LEU A 62 5.25 22.85 9.86
N GLY A 63 6.14 22.32 10.70
CA GLY A 63 6.15 20.90 11.08
C GLY A 63 6.56 19.96 9.94
N CYS A 64 7.20 20.47 8.88
CA CYS A 64 7.66 19.68 7.73
C CYS A 64 8.98 18.96 8.00
N ILE A 65 9.80 19.46 8.95
CA ILE A 65 11.06 18.87 9.37
C ILE A 65 11.17 18.97 10.89
N GLU A 66 11.99 18.13 11.52
CA GLU A 66 12.34 18.27 12.93
C GLU A 66 13.79 18.71 13.11
N LYS A 67 14.03 19.37 14.24
CA LYS A 67 15.35 19.72 14.70
C LYS A 67 15.79 18.68 15.73
N LEU A 68 16.91 18.01 15.47
CA LEU A 68 17.47 17.07 16.44
C LEU A 68 18.28 17.82 17.50
N SER A 69 18.06 17.50 18.77
CA SER A 69 18.83 18.07 19.89
C SER A 69 20.28 17.58 19.85
N ASN A 70 21.23 18.51 19.98
CA ASN A 70 22.67 18.21 19.87
C ASN A 70 23.13 17.26 20.99
N VAL A 71 23.58 16.05 20.62
CA VAL A 71 24.21 15.09 21.56
C VAL A 71 25.69 15.42 21.80
N THR A 72 26.32 16.22 20.93
CA THR A 72 27.73 16.61 21.04
C THR A 72 27.91 18.12 20.96
N LYS A 73 29.00 18.63 21.55
CA LYS A 73 29.39 20.06 21.68
C LYS A 73 29.51 20.84 20.35
N ASN A 74 29.17 20.24 19.20
CA ASN A 74 29.11 20.94 17.93
C ASN A 74 27.89 21.87 17.88
N ARG A 75 28.12 23.11 17.43
CA ARG A 75 27.11 24.18 17.36
C ARG A 75 26.18 24.08 16.14
N SER A 76 26.38 23.09 15.26
CA SER A 76 25.57 22.92 14.06
C SER A 76 24.20 22.35 14.38
N ASN A 77 23.15 22.90 13.79
CA ASN A 77 21.81 22.31 13.83
C ASN A 77 21.73 21.17 12.82
N TYR A 78 20.99 20.11 13.18
CA TYR A 78 20.72 18.97 12.32
C TYR A 78 19.21 18.86 12.09
N TRP A 79 18.86 18.51 10.86
CA TRP A 79 17.49 18.44 10.37
C TRP A 79 17.17 17.04 9.85
N ASP A 80 15.92 16.66 10.04
CA ASP A 80 15.43 15.31 9.74
C ASP A 80 13.96 15.34 9.29
N ILE A 81 13.59 14.35 8.47
CA ILE A 81 12.22 13.93 8.19
C ILE A 81 12.17 12.43 8.54
N SER A 82 11.47 12.12 9.62
CA SER A 82 11.44 10.79 10.25
C SER A 82 10.02 10.31 10.55
N LYS A 83 9.00 11.16 10.37
CA LYS A 83 7.62 10.88 10.76
C LYS A 83 6.58 11.08 9.66
N ILE A 84 5.52 10.28 9.67
CA ILE A 84 4.36 10.39 8.77
C ILE A 84 3.75 11.80 8.87
N GLU A 85 3.66 12.36 10.07
CA GLU A 85 3.12 13.72 10.27
C GLU A 85 3.92 14.80 9.51
N GLN A 86 5.24 14.63 9.40
CA GLN A 86 6.05 15.56 8.60
C GLN A 86 5.79 15.41 7.11
N LEU A 87 5.62 14.17 6.63
CA LEU A 87 5.25 13.90 5.24
C LEU A 87 3.86 14.50 4.92
N LYS A 88 2.89 14.38 5.84
CA LYS A 88 1.58 15.05 5.73
C LYS A 88 1.71 16.56 5.65
N ASN A 89 2.51 17.16 6.53
CA ASN A 89 2.75 18.60 6.51
C ASN A 89 3.42 19.03 5.21
N ILE A 90 4.41 18.29 4.71
CA ILE A 90 5.03 18.56 3.39
C ILE A 90 3.97 18.51 2.29
N ARG A 91 3.10 17.50 2.29
CA ARG A 91 2.04 17.36 1.28
C ARG A 91 1.04 18.52 1.32
N ARG A 92 0.67 18.97 2.53
CA ARG A 92 -0.26 20.08 2.76
C ARG A 92 0.33 21.43 2.35
N GLU A 93 1.56 21.72 2.75
CA GLU A 93 2.21 23.01 2.53
C GLU A 93 2.78 23.15 1.11
N PHE A 94 3.09 22.02 0.47
CA PHE A 94 3.67 21.95 -0.87
C PHE A 94 2.90 20.99 -1.79
N PRO A 95 1.59 21.23 -2.04
CA PRO A 95 0.73 20.30 -2.78
C PRO A 95 1.12 20.14 -4.26
N ASN A 96 1.96 21.04 -4.78
CA ASN A 96 2.43 21.02 -6.15
C ASN A 96 3.73 20.22 -6.35
N ILE A 97 4.37 19.75 -5.27
CA ILE A 97 5.48 18.78 -5.38
C ILE A 97 4.94 17.56 -6.13
N GLY A 98 5.63 17.16 -7.21
CA GLY A 98 5.20 16.06 -8.08
C GLY A 98 4.31 16.45 -9.26
N ARG A 99 3.64 17.61 -9.22
CA ARG A 99 2.94 18.19 -10.39
C ARG A 99 3.84 19.15 -11.15
N GLU A 100 4.41 20.13 -10.44
CA GLU A 100 5.36 21.09 -11.01
C GLU A 100 6.75 20.46 -11.19
N PHE A 101 7.07 19.45 -10.37
CA PHE A 101 8.34 18.74 -10.39
C PHE A 101 8.09 17.23 -10.31
N PRO A 102 7.75 16.56 -11.44
CA PRO A 102 7.44 15.13 -11.46
C PRO A 102 8.52 14.25 -10.83
N ASP A 103 9.79 14.59 -11.05
CA ASP A 103 10.93 13.84 -10.52
C ASP A 103 11.14 14.03 -9.00
N LYS A 104 10.41 14.96 -8.37
CA LYS A 104 10.54 15.31 -6.94
C LYS A 104 9.39 14.83 -6.08
N ARG A 105 8.57 13.89 -6.57
CA ARG A 105 7.49 13.30 -5.77
C ARG A 105 8.04 12.70 -4.49
N ILE A 106 7.41 12.97 -3.36
CA ILE A 106 7.92 12.51 -2.06
C ILE A 106 8.00 10.98 -1.95
N ASN A 107 7.11 10.25 -2.64
CA ASN A 107 7.11 8.79 -2.65
C ASN A 107 8.22 8.18 -3.51
N SER A 108 8.93 8.96 -4.33
CA SER A 108 10.08 8.47 -5.10
C SER A 108 11.33 8.27 -4.25
N TYR A 109 11.32 8.73 -2.99
CA TYR A 109 12.42 8.63 -2.05
C TYR A 109 12.18 7.48 -1.07
N GLU A 110 13.15 6.56 -0.97
CA GLU A 110 13.09 5.38 -0.11
C GLU A 110 12.80 5.76 1.34
N ARG A 111 13.44 6.83 1.83
CA ARG A 111 13.22 7.35 3.19
C ARG A 111 11.74 7.61 3.48
N SER A 112 11.02 8.22 2.53
CA SER A 112 9.59 8.52 2.71
C SER A 112 8.74 7.26 2.86
N ILE A 113 9.04 6.22 2.08
CA ILE A 113 8.34 4.93 2.14
C ILE A 113 8.71 4.21 3.45
N MET A 114 9.98 4.23 3.84
CA MET A 114 10.45 3.60 5.07
C MET A 114 9.87 4.25 6.33
N ILE A 115 9.56 5.55 6.31
CA ILE A 115 8.81 6.20 7.40
C ILE A 115 7.42 5.57 7.55
N VAL A 116 6.72 5.32 6.45
CA VAL A 116 5.42 4.62 6.47
C VAL A 116 5.58 3.21 7.03
N PHE A 117 6.59 2.46 6.57
CA PHE A 117 6.86 1.10 7.06
C PHE A 117 7.11 1.07 8.57
N ASN A 118 8.01 1.94 9.04
CA ASN A 118 8.40 1.97 10.45
C ASN A 118 7.25 2.37 11.38
N GLU A 119 6.46 3.39 11.02
CA GLU A 119 5.36 3.84 11.87
C GLU A 119 4.14 2.92 11.84
N ARG A 120 3.92 2.20 10.73
CA ARG A 120 2.77 1.29 10.57
C ARG A 120 3.11 -0.16 10.88
N GLY A 121 4.38 -0.49 11.15
CA GLY A 121 4.82 -1.84 11.48
C GLY A 121 4.90 -2.80 10.29
N TYR A 122 5.16 -2.27 9.09
CA TYR A 122 5.43 -3.10 7.90
C TYR A 122 6.90 -3.50 7.86
N ASP A 123 7.17 -4.71 7.35
CA ASP A 123 8.51 -5.28 7.32
C ASP A 123 8.92 -5.57 5.88
N ILE A 124 9.91 -4.82 5.37
CA ILE A 124 10.44 -5.01 4.03
C ILE A 124 11.16 -6.35 3.85
N ASN A 125 11.55 -7.03 4.94
CA ASN A 125 12.14 -8.37 4.88
C ASN A 125 11.08 -9.46 4.68
N LYS A 126 9.79 -9.11 4.63
CA LYS A 126 8.74 -9.99 4.13
C LYS A 126 8.52 -9.76 2.64
N MET A 127 8.28 -10.82 1.90
CA MET A 127 8.02 -10.74 0.47
C MET A 127 6.80 -9.86 0.15
N GLU A 128 5.72 -9.99 0.92
CA GLU A 128 4.56 -9.09 0.87
C GLU A 128 4.95 -7.63 1.14
N GLY A 129 5.89 -7.41 2.06
CA GLY A 129 6.42 -6.09 2.37
C GLY A 129 7.22 -5.48 1.23
N LEU A 130 8.00 -6.26 0.49
CA LEU A 130 8.68 -5.78 -0.71
C LEU A 130 7.68 -5.41 -1.83
N GLY A 131 6.68 -6.26 -2.05
CA GLY A 131 5.60 -5.95 -2.99
C GLY A 131 4.92 -4.63 -2.64
N PHE A 132 4.55 -4.45 -1.36
CA PHE A 132 3.94 -3.23 -0.88
C PHE A 132 4.87 -2.00 -0.97
N PHE A 133 6.17 -2.17 -0.73
CA PHE A 133 7.15 -1.09 -0.93
C PHE A 133 7.13 -0.59 -2.38
N ILE A 134 7.12 -1.52 -3.34
CA ILE A 134 7.08 -1.20 -4.77
C ILE A 134 5.77 -0.51 -5.15
N GLU A 135 4.63 -0.97 -4.61
CA GLU A 135 3.34 -0.32 -4.84
C GLU A 135 3.35 1.15 -4.38
N LEU A 136 3.89 1.43 -3.18
CA LEU A 136 4.02 2.81 -2.66
C LEU A 136 5.02 3.65 -3.47
N LEU A 137 6.08 3.03 -4.00
CA LEU A 137 7.06 3.69 -4.86
C LEU A 137 6.44 4.12 -6.20
N LEU A 138 5.60 3.27 -6.78
CA LEU A 138 5.03 3.50 -8.12
C LEU A 138 3.76 4.35 -8.09
N SER A 139 2.90 4.20 -7.08
CA SER A 139 1.63 4.93 -6.97
C SER A 139 1.71 6.09 -5.97
N ALA A 140 1.66 7.32 -6.48
CA ALA A 140 1.67 8.51 -5.65
C ALA A 140 0.38 8.65 -4.83
N SER A 141 -0.76 8.27 -5.42
CA SER A 141 -2.05 8.33 -4.73
C SER A 141 -2.19 7.27 -3.64
N LEU A 142 -1.67 6.06 -3.87
CA LEU A 142 -1.61 5.02 -2.83
C LEU A 142 -0.75 5.50 -1.66
N PHE A 143 0.45 6.02 -1.95
CA PHE A 143 1.33 6.60 -0.93
C PHE A 143 0.64 7.70 -0.12
N ASP A 144 0.00 8.68 -0.79
CA ASP A 144 -0.73 9.77 -0.14
C ASP A 144 -1.82 9.21 0.80
N ALA A 145 -2.55 8.17 0.38
CA ALA A 145 -3.59 7.56 1.21
C ALA A 145 -3.03 6.85 2.45
N PHE A 146 -1.85 6.24 2.35
CA PHE A 146 -1.17 5.57 3.46
C PHE A 146 -0.52 6.53 4.46
N LEU A 147 -0.32 7.80 4.07
CA LEU A 147 -0.05 8.84 5.06
C LEU A 147 -1.26 8.98 6.00
N ASP A 148 -2.48 9.03 5.46
CA ASP A 148 -3.68 9.32 6.25
C ASP A 148 -4.20 8.12 7.04
N GLU A 149 -4.18 6.91 6.46
CA GLU A 149 -4.82 5.72 7.00
C GLU A 149 -3.89 4.51 6.90
N ASP A 150 -4.02 3.53 7.78
CA ASP A 150 -3.32 2.25 7.62
C ASP A 150 -4.03 1.32 6.63
N TYR A 151 -3.37 0.20 6.33
CA TYR A 151 -3.92 -0.84 5.45
C TYR A 151 -5.31 -1.31 5.89
N TYR A 152 -5.56 -1.53 7.20
CA TYR A 152 -6.85 -2.04 7.67
C TYR A 152 -7.98 -1.03 7.48
N GLY A 153 -7.72 0.25 7.75
CA GLY A 153 -8.67 1.33 7.52
C GLY A 153 -8.99 1.50 6.04
N LEU A 154 -7.98 1.43 5.17
CA LEU A 154 -8.15 1.46 3.71
C LEU A 154 -8.90 0.24 3.18
N ARG A 155 -8.52 -0.96 3.62
CA ARG A 155 -9.19 -2.23 3.28
C ARG A 155 -10.65 -2.23 3.70
N LYS A 156 -10.98 -1.67 4.88
CA LYS A 156 -12.38 -1.50 5.32
C LYS A 156 -13.17 -0.58 4.40
N LYS A 157 -12.55 0.48 3.85
CA LYS A 157 -13.18 1.35 2.85
C LYS A 157 -13.39 0.59 1.53
N ALA A 158 -12.41 -0.17 1.07
CA ALA A 158 -12.53 -1.00 -0.13
C ALA A 158 -13.61 -2.09 0.00
N MET A 159 -13.71 -2.72 1.18
CA MET A 159 -14.79 -3.66 1.50
C MET A 159 -16.18 -3.01 1.35
N LYS A 160 -16.36 -1.77 1.82
CA LYS A 160 -17.62 -1.04 1.63
C LYS A 160 -17.93 -0.77 0.16
N ILE A 161 -16.91 -0.57 -0.68
CA ILE A 161 -17.09 -0.41 -2.13
C ILE A 161 -17.55 -1.74 -2.74
N TYR A 162 -16.90 -2.85 -2.41
CA TYR A 162 -17.30 -4.19 -2.84
C TYR A 162 -18.78 -4.49 -2.50
N LEU A 163 -19.17 -4.21 -1.25
CA LEU A 163 -20.53 -4.45 -0.76
C LEU A 163 -21.59 -3.51 -1.36
N LYS A 164 -21.20 -2.49 -2.13
CA LYS A 164 -22.11 -1.66 -2.94
C LYS A 164 -22.22 -2.14 -4.39
N GLY A 165 -21.27 -2.95 -4.85
CA GLY A 165 -21.21 -3.50 -6.20
C GLY A 165 -21.68 -4.96 -6.23
N GLU A 166 -20.84 -5.84 -6.75
CA GLU A 166 -21.13 -7.28 -6.84
C GLU A 166 -21.50 -7.91 -5.49
N GLY A 167 -20.84 -7.48 -4.42
CA GLY A 167 -21.10 -7.97 -3.06
C GLY A 167 -22.52 -7.65 -2.57
N TYR A 168 -23.12 -6.55 -3.05
CA TYR A 168 -24.50 -6.20 -2.71
C TYR A 168 -25.49 -7.26 -3.20
N ILE A 169 -25.37 -7.66 -4.48
CA ILE A 169 -26.28 -8.64 -5.09
C ILE A 169 -26.17 -9.98 -4.37
N LYS A 170 -24.94 -10.41 -4.03
CA LYS A 170 -24.72 -11.64 -3.26
C LYS A 170 -25.30 -11.54 -1.86
N THR A 171 -25.16 -10.38 -1.20
CA THR A 171 -25.74 -10.12 0.13
C THR A 171 -27.26 -10.24 0.09
N VAL A 172 -27.92 -9.59 -0.87
CA VAL A 172 -29.38 -9.69 -1.05
C VAL A 172 -29.83 -11.13 -1.29
N ASN A 173 -29.09 -11.90 -2.09
CA ASN A 173 -29.42 -13.30 -2.34
C ASN A 173 -29.24 -14.17 -1.07
N TYR A 174 -28.21 -13.91 -0.27
CA TYR A 174 -28.03 -14.56 1.03
C TYR A 174 -29.21 -14.24 1.96
N GLU A 175 -29.56 -12.96 2.08
CA GLU A 175 -30.67 -12.49 2.92
C GLU A 175 -32.00 -13.10 2.47
N HIS A 176 -32.24 -13.24 1.17
CA HIS A 176 -33.44 -13.88 0.63
C HIS A 176 -33.62 -15.32 1.14
N HIS A 177 -32.59 -16.16 0.99
CA HIS A 177 -32.64 -17.54 1.47
C HIS A 177 -32.75 -17.61 2.99
N PHE A 178 -32.04 -16.72 3.69
CA PHE A 178 -32.11 -16.65 5.13
C PHE A 178 -33.51 -16.27 5.63
N GLU A 179 -34.13 -15.25 5.05
CA GLU A 179 -35.50 -14.81 5.36
C GLU A 179 -36.54 -15.88 5.05
N ASN A 180 -36.40 -16.62 3.94
CA ASN A 180 -37.28 -17.75 3.64
C ASN A 180 -37.18 -18.83 4.72
N PHE A 181 -35.96 -19.16 5.15
CA PHE A 181 -35.74 -20.05 6.29
C PHE A 181 -36.41 -19.51 7.56
N LEU A 182 -36.23 -18.23 7.90
CA LEU A 182 -36.86 -17.60 9.07
C LEU A 182 -38.39 -17.74 9.04
N LYS A 183 -39.03 -17.41 7.90
CA LYS A 183 -40.49 -17.50 7.73
C LYS A 183 -41.00 -18.92 7.93
N MET A 184 -40.39 -19.91 7.26
CA MET A 184 -40.76 -21.31 7.45
C MET A 184 -40.55 -21.77 8.89
N SER A 185 -39.48 -21.29 9.54
CA SER A 185 -39.16 -21.63 10.92
C SER A 185 -40.20 -21.12 11.92
N GLU A 186 -40.76 -19.93 11.69
CA GLU A 186 -41.82 -19.34 12.52
C GLU A 186 -43.14 -20.12 12.37
N GLU A 187 -43.46 -20.61 11.17
CA GLU A 187 -44.66 -21.42 10.91
C GLU A 187 -44.63 -22.75 11.67
N VAL A 188 -43.46 -23.41 11.73
CA VAL A 188 -43.33 -24.73 12.35
C VAL A 188 -42.88 -24.68 13.82
N ASN A 189 -42.32 -23.56 14.30
CA ASN A 189 -41.96 -23.33 15.70
C ASN A 189 -42.53 -21.98 16.22
N PRO A 190 -43.86 -21.84 16.34
CA PRO A 190 -44.47 -20.60 16.79
C PRO A 190 -44.00 -20.21 18.20
N GLY A 191 -43.35 -19.05 18.30
CA GLY A 191 -42.82 -18.50 19.55
C GLY A 191 -41.29 -18.62 19.73
N TYR A 192 -40.61 -19.37 18.87
CA TYR A 192 -39.14 -19.37 18.83
C TYR A 192 -38.64 -18.16 18.03
N LYS A 193 -37.82 -17.30 18.65
CA LYS A 193 -37.20 -16.15 17.97
C LYS A 193 -35.74 -16.47 17.69
N ILE A 194 -35.39 -16.57 16.41
CA ILE A 194 -33.99 -16.58 16.00
C ILE A 194 -33.42 -15.20 16.31
N SER A 195 -32.30 -15.15 17.03
CA SER A 195 -31.58 -13.89 17.22
C SER A 195 -31.16 -13.36 15.85
N PRO A 196 -31.56 -12.14 15.45
CA PRO A 196 -31.30 -11.57 14.13
C PRO A 196 -29.82 -11.20 13.91
N PHE A 197 -28.92 -11.64 14.77
CA PHE A 197 -27.50 -11.29 14.77
C PHE A 197 -26.66 -12.08 13.76
N PHE A 198 -27.22 -12.38 12.58
CA PHE A 198 -26.43 -12.78 11.43
C PHE A 198 -26.12 -11.55 10.59
N GLU A 199 -25.29 -10.67 11.14
CA GLU A 199 -24.55 -9.78 10.27
C GLU A 199 -23.51 -10.64 9.53
N ILE A 200 -23.46 -10.54 8.21
CA ILE A 200 -22.54 -11.26 7.29
C ILE A 200 -21.05 -11.04 7.64
N TYR A 201 -20.76 -10.26 8.69
CA TYR A 201 -19.43 -9.91 9.18
C TYR A 201 -18.79 -10.95 10.10
N GLN A 202 -19.47 -12.02 10.52
CA GLN A 202 -18.78 -13.16 11.15
C GLN A 202 -18.07 -13.95 10.07
N ARG A 203 -16.77 -13.67 9.86
CA ARG A 203 -15.94 -14.28 8.81
C ARG A 203 -15.52 -15.71 9.17
N HIS A 204 -15.29 -16.54 8.16
CA HIS A 204 -14.71 -17.89 8.27
C HIS A 204 -15.49 -18.92 9.11
N LEU A 205 -16.83 -18.85 9.11
CA LEU A 205 -17.65 -19.90 9.72
C LEU A 205 -17.58 -21.17 8.87
N SER A 206 -17.20 -22.30 9.48
CA SER A 206 -17.33 -23.61 8.84
C SER A 206 -18.81 -23.97 8.67
N LYS A 207 -19.11 -24.91 7.75
CA LYS A 207 -20.50 -25.39 7.57
C LYS A 207 -21.05 -25.89 8.90
N GLU A 208 -20.27 -26.65 9.65
CA GLU A 208 -20.69 -27.18 10.95
C GLU A 208 -21.02 -26.05 11.95
N VAL A 209 -20.17 -25.04 12.07
CA VAL A 209 -20.41 -23.90 12.98
C VAL A 209 -21.62 -23.08 12.51
N PHE A 210 -21.76 -22.86 11.20
CA PHE A 210 -22.92 -22.16 10.63
C PHE A 210 -24.23 -22.89 10.96
N PHE A 211 -24.27 -24.21 10.76
CA PHE A 211 -25.46 -25.02 11.02
C PHE A 211 -25.72 -25.22 12.52
N LYS A 212 -24.67 -25.23 13.36
CA LYS A 212 -24.77 -25.24 14.83
C LYS A 212 -25.57 -24.07 15.38
N LEU A 213 -25.55 -22.92 14.71
CA LEU A 213 -26.34 -21.76 15.11
C LEU A 213 -27.86 -22.02 15.01
N PHE A 214 -28.26 -23.11 14.35
CA PHE A 214 -29.63 -23.56 14.22
C PHE A 214 -29.84 -24.96 14.84
N GLU A 215 -28.91 -25.49 15.64
CA GLU A 215 -29.05 -26.84 16.22
C GLU A 215 -30.26 -26.95 17.14
N ASP A 216 -30.51 -25.94 17.97
CA ASP A 216 -31.62 -25.89 18.95
C ASP A 216 -33.03 -25.86 18.30
N PHE A 217 -33.12 -25.78 16.96
CA PHE A 217 -34.38 -25.95 16.24
C PHE A 217 -34.94 -27.36 16.37
N GLN A 218 -36.11 -27.46 17.02
CA GLN A 218 -36.81 -28.70 17.28
C GLN A 218 -37.38 -29.37 16.02
N ILE A 219 -37.86 -28.59 15.04
CA ILE A 219 -38.41 -29.10 13.78
C ILE A 219 -37.71 -28.40 12.61
N LYS A 220 -37.10 -29.18 11.72
CA LYS A 220 -36.46 -28.75 10.46
C LYS A 220 -37.05 -29.55 9.31
N THR A 221 -37.67 -28.89 8.32
CA THR A 221 -38.12 -29.54 7.08
C THR A 221 -36.96 -29.63 6.07
N ASP A 222 -37.07 -30.51 5.07
CA ASP A 222 -36.07 -30.61 4.01
C ASP A 222 -35.91 -29.28 3.23
N GLU A 223 -37.01 -28.54 3.06
CA GLU A 223 -37.01 -27.24 2.40
C GLU A 223 -36.29 -26.17 3.23
N MET A 224 -36.48 -26.16 4.56
CA MET A 224 -35.72 -25.30 5.47
C MET A 224 -34.22 -25.59 5.43
N ILE A 225 -33.84 -26.87 5.41
CA ILE A 225 -32.43 -27.29 5.30
C ILE A 225 -31.86 -26.81 3.97
N LYS A 226 -32.61 -26.94 2.87
CA LYS A 226 -32.18 -26.47 1.55
C LYS A 226 -31.94 -24.96 1.51
N GLU A 227 -32.84 -24.15 2.09
CA GLU A 227 -32.64 -22.70 2.16
C GLU A 227 -31.39 -22.33 2.98
N LEU A 228 -31.15 -23.00 4.12
CA LEU A 228 -29.92 -22.82 4.90
C LEU A 228 -28.66 -23.22 4.13
N GLU A 229 -28.73 -24.30 3.34
CA GLU A 229 -27.60 -24.74 2.51
C GLU A 229 -27.28 -23.74 1.40
N GLU A 230 -28.29 -23.17 0.74
CA GLU A 230 -28.08 -22.12 -0.27
C GLU A 230 -27.56 -20.83 0.38
N ALA A 231 -28.10 -20.42 1.52
CA ALA A 231 -27.57 -19.30 2.30
C ALA A 231 -26.09 -19.52 2.64
N TYR A 232 -25.71 -20.69 3.16
CA TYR A 232 -24.32 -21.00 3.47
C TYR A 232 -23.41 -20.98 2.22
N LYS A 233 -23.86 -21.51 1.08
CA LYS A 233 -23.11 -21.47 -0.18
C LYS A 233 -22.82 -20.03 -0.61
N ILE A 234 -23.78 -19.12 -0.47
CA ILE A 234 -23.62 -17.71 -0.83
C ILE A 234 -22.73 -17.00 0.19
N TYR A 235 -22.95 -17.23 1.49
CA TYR A 235 -22.09 -16.73 2.56
C TYR A 235 -20.61 -17.08 2.30
N LYS A 236 -20.32 -18.34 1.97
CA LYS A 236 -18.96 -18.78 1.68
C LYS A 236 -18.33 -18.03 0.51
N LYS A 237 -19.10 -17.79 -0.56
CA LYS A 237 -18.64 -16.99 -1.71
C LYS A 237 -18.36 -15.54 -1.33
N ILE A 238 -19.17 -14.95 -0.44
CA ILE A 238 -18.93 -13.59 0.05
C ILE A 238 -17.67 -13.57 0.92
N ASP A 239 -17.49 -14.55 1.79
CA ASP A 239 -16.31 -14.64 2.67
C ASP A 239 -15.01 -14.77 1.86
N GLU A 240 -14.99 -15.67 0.87
CA GLU A 240 -13.90 -15.86 -0.10
C GLU A 240 -13.63 -14.58 -0.91
N ASP A 241 -14.69 -13.91 -1.40
CA ASP A 241 -14.56 -12.63 -2.09
C ASP A 241 -13.93 -11.57 -1.19
N LEU A 242 -14.34 -11.51 0.08
CA LEU A 242 -13.86 -10.54 1.04
C LEU A 242 -12.39 -10.75 1.43
N ASP A 243 -11.78 -11.90 1.15
CA ASP A 243 -10.35 -12.13 1.36
C ASP A 243 -9.49 -11.43 0.31
N ILE A 244 -9.94 -11.41 -0.95
CA ILE A 244 -9.11 -10.99 -2.09
C ILE A 244 -9.61 -9.70 -2.74
N LYS A 245 -10.93 -9.56 -2.94
CA LYS A 245 -11.49 -8.44 -3.71
C LYS A 245 -11.26 -7.07 -3.10
N PRO A 246 -11.32 -6.86 -1.76
CA PRO A 246 -11.02 -5.56 -1.19
C PRO A 246 -9.63 -5.05 -1.58
N ASP A 247 -8.62 -5.90 -1.62
CA ASP A 247 -7.25 -5.49 -1.96
C ASP A 247 -7.14 -5.16 -3.46
N ASN A 248 -7.75 -5.97 -4.33
CA ASN A 248 -7.83 -5.65 -5.76
C ASN A 248 -8.56 -4.32 -6.03
N ILE A 249 -9.67 -4.07 -5.33
CA ILE A 249 -10.42 -2.81 -5.44
C ILE A 249 -9.56 -1.65 -4.95
N LEU A 250 -8.80 -1.84 -3.86
CA LEU A 250 -7.93 -0.81 -3.33
C LEU A 250 -6.86 -0.42 -4.35
N LEU A 251 -6.14 -1.40 -4.91
CA LEU A 251 -5.11 -1.17 -5.90
C LEU A 251 -5.68 -0.53 -7.17
N GLU A 252 -6.75 -1.09 -7.74
CA GLU A 252 -7.40 -0.54 -8.92
C GLU A 252 -7.92 0.88 -8.72
N HIS A 253 -8.41 1.20 -7.52
CA HIS A 253 -8.85 2.55 -7.19
C HIS A 253 -7.71 3.56 -7.32
N PHE A 254 -6.53 3.25 -6.77
CA PHE A 254 -5.41 4.19 -6.76
C PHE A 254 -4.71 4.31 -8.11
N ILE A 255 -4.61 3.23 -8.88
CA ILE A 255 -4.14 3.27 -10.28
C ILE A 255 -5.01 4.22 -11.09
N ASN A 256 -6.34 4.03 -11.02
CA ASN A 256 -7.27 4.89 -11.76
C ASN A 256 -7.18 6.35 -11.30
N HIS A 257 -7.01 6.57 -10.00
CA HIS A 257 -6.88 7.91 -9.45
C HIS A 257 -5.58 8.60 -9.86
N ASP A 258 -4.46 7.87 -9.97
CA ASP A 258 -3.21 8.38 -10.53
C ASP A 258 -3.36 8.71 -12.02
N ILE A 259 -4.06 7.89 -12.81
CA ILE A 259 -4.41 8.21 -14.20
C ILE A 259 -5.22 9.52 -14.26
N PHE A 260 -6.30 9.64 -13.48
CA PHE A 260 -7.15 10.83 -13.48
C PHE A 260 -6.43 12.12 -13.04
N LYS A 261 -5.40 11.99 -12.20
CA LYS A 261 -4.59 13.12 -11.72
C LYS A 261 -3.36 13.40 -12.58
N GLU A 262 -3.15 12.67 -13.67
CA GLU A 262 -1.93 12.70 -14.49
C GLU A 262 -0.67 12.45 -13.63
N LEU A 263 -0.82 11.55 -12.65
CA LEU A 263 0.23 11.10 -11.76
C LEU A 263 0.74 9.69 -12.10
N GLU A 264 0.14 8.98 -13.05
CA GLU A 264 0.57 7.62 -13.41
C GLU A 264 2.07 7.59 -13.75
N SER A 265 2.82 6.66 -13.11
CA SER A 265 4.19 6.41 -13.53
C SER A 265 4.20 5.46 -14.76
N PRO A 266 5.16 5.59 -15.70
CA PRO A 266 5.19 4.73 -16.88
C PRO A 266 5.22 3.22 -16.56
N ASP A 267 5.73 2.85 -15.38
CA ASP A 267 5.84 1.46 -14.95
C ASP A 267 4.73 1.03 -14.01
N GLU A 268 3.90 1.93 -13.50
CA GLU A 268 2.84 1.62 -12.55
C GLU A 268 1.86 0.60 -13.15
N ARG A 269 1.28 0.93 -14.31
CA ARG A 269 0.35 0.04 -15.01
C ARG A 269 0.99 -1.27 -15.43
N ARG A 270 2.24 -1.20 -15.89
CA ARG A 270 3.01 -2.39 -16.28
C ARG A 270 3.18 -3.32 -15.08
N PHE A 271 3.67 -2.79 -13.96
CA PHE A 271 3.85 -3.53 -12.72
C PHE A 271 2.55 -4.22 -12.28
N PHE A 272 1.45 -3.48 -12.19
CA PHE A 272 0.18 -4.08 -11.76
C PHE A 272 -0.37 -5.13 -12.73
N THR A 273 -0.10 -4.98 -14.03
CA THR A 273 -0.45 -5.99 -15.04
C THR A 273 0.42 -7.23 -14.87
N ASP A 274 1.74 -7.05 -14.79
CA ASP A 274 2.71 -8.14 -14.68
C ASP A 274 2.50 -8.93 -13.37
N SER A 275 2.23 -8.25 -12.24
CA SER A 275 1.91 -8.89 -10.96
C SER A 275 0.63 -9.72 -11.02
N LYS A 276 -0.42 -9.26 -11.73
CA LYS A 276 -1.64 -10.06 -11.96
C LYS A 276 -1.35 -11.29 -12.82
N GLU A 277 -0.42 -11.17 -13.79
CA GLU A 277 -0.03 -12.27 -14.68
C GLU A 277 0.85 -13.33 -14.00
N CYS A 278 1.57 -13.02 -12.92
CA CYS A 278 2.43 -13.96 -12.19
C CYS A 278 1.70 -15.27 -11.87
N ARG A 279 0.45 -15.18 -11.35
CA ARG A 279 -0.38 -16.37 -11.04
C ARG A 279 -0.69 -17.22 -12.27
N SER A 280 -0.90 -16.59 -13.41
CA SER A 280 -1.19 -17.28 -14.67
C SER A 280 0.05 -17.95 -15.25
N LYS A 281 1.22 -17.31 -15.15
CA LYS A 281 2.52 -17.89 -15.55
C LYS A 281 2.86 -19.08 -14.66
N ALA A 282 2.77 -18.91 -13.34
CA ALA A 282 2.98 -19.97 -12.36
C ALA A 282 2.02 -21.15 -12.58
N PHE A 283 0.74 -20.89 -12.88
CA PHE A 283 -0.25 -21.95 -13.10
C PHE A 283 0.07 -22.78 -14.35
N LYS A 284 0.54 -22.16 -15.43
CA LYS A 284 0.96 -22.88 -16.64
C LYS A 284 2.10 -23.84 -16.34
N ILE A 285 3.13 -23.36 -15.64
CA ILE A 285 4.29 -24.17 -15.23
C ILE A 285 3.84 -25.31 -14.30
N TRP A 286 3.06 -24.99 -13.26
CA TRP A 286 2.58 -25.97 -12.31
C TRP A 286 1.73 -27.07 -12.95
N LYS A 287 0.85 -26.71 -13.89
CA LYS A 287 0.03 -27.67 -14.64
C LYS A 287 0.87 -28.63 -15.49
N GLU A 288 2.00 -28.16 -16.03
CA GLU A 288 2.93 -28.98 -16.80
C GLU A 288 3.77 -29.90 -15.88
N GLU A 289 4.19 -29.40 -14.71
CA GLU A 289 4.99 -30.14 -13.73
C GLU A 289 4.15 -31.17 -12.93
N ASP A 290 2.93 -30.81 -12.53
CA ASP A 290 1.98 -31.64 -11.77
C ASP A 290 0.55 -31.51 -12.33
N PRO A 291 0.21 -32.28 -13.39
CA PRO A 291 -1.13 -32.29 -13.96
C PRO A 291 -2.23 -32.77 -12.99
N SER A 292 -1.84 -33.37 -11.86
CA SER A 292 -2.76 -33.86 -10.83
C SER A 292 -3.08 -32.82 -9.77
N PHE A 293 -2.41 -31.65 -9.81
CA PHE A 293 -2.63 -30.50 -8.93
C PHE A 293 -2.54 -30.84 -7.43
N LYS A 294 -1.63 -31.75 -7.06
CA LYS A 294 -1.47 -32.23 -5.69
C LYS A 294 -0.47 -31.39 -4.90
N ASN A 295 0.58 -30.89 -5.53
CA ASN A 295 1.63 -30.13 -4.86
C ASN A 295 1.32 -28.63 -4.87
N VAL A 296 0.48 -28.18 -3.93
CA VAL A 296 0.10 -26.76 -3.79
C VAL A 296 1.28 -25.90 -3.36
N ASP A 297 2.18 -26.43 -2.53
CA ASP A 297 3.37 -25.68 -2.06
C ASP A 297 4.25 -25.27 -3.25
N ARG A 298 4.43 -26.17 -4.23
CA ARG A 298 5.14 -25.86 -5.48
C ARG A 298 4.45 -24.75 -6.29
N TYR A 299 3.11 -24.69 -6.28
CA TYR A 299 2.41 -23.61 -6.97
C TYR A 299 2.65 -22.25 -6.30
N ILE A 300 2.63 -22.22 -4.97
CA ILE A 300 2.94 -21.01 -4.18
C ILE A 300 4.40 -20.57 -4.44
N GLU A 301 5.34 -21.51 -4.41
CA GLU A 301 6.74 -21.26 -4.74
C GLU A 301 6.89 -20.61 -6.13
N LEU A 302 6.19 -21.15 -7.15
CA LEU A 302 6.21 -20.62 -8.52
C LEU A 302 5.61 -19.21 -8.61
N ILE A 303 4.53 -18.92 -7.87
CA ILE A 303 3.97 -17.57 -7.80
C ILE A 303 5.04 -16.62 -7.25
N ASN A 304 5.65 -16.99 -6.14
CA ASN A 304 6.66 -16.17 -5.47
C ASN A 304 7.87 -15.92 -6.41
N LEU A 305 8.33 -16.95 -7.12
CA LEU A 305 9.42 -16.79 -8.09
C LEU A 305 9.05 -15.84 -9.25
N GLU A 306 7.82 -15.89 -9.75
CA GLU A 306 7.37 -14.96 -10.80
C GLU A 306 7.23 -13.52 -10.28
N GLU A 307 6.74 -13.33 -9.05
CA GLU A 307 6.67 -12.01 -8.42
C GLU A 307 8.06 -11.40 -8.19
N LEU A 308 9.02 -12.18 -7.69
CA LEU A 308 10.38 -11.72 -7.48
C LEU A 308 11.08 -11.28 -8.78
N LYS A 309 10.74 -11.88 -9.93
CA LYS A 309 11.23 -11.41 -11.25
C LYS A 309 10.68 -10.03 -11.59
N VAL A 310 9.40 -9.80 -11.36
CA VAL A 310 8.79 -8.47 -11.56
C VAL A 310 9.44 -7.45 -10.63
N TYR A 311 9.67 -7.82 -9.37
CA TYR A 311 10.32 -6.94 -8.40
C TYR A 311 11.76 -6.60 -8.81
N SER A 312 12.53 -7.57 -9.30
CA SER A 312 13.92 -7.32 -9.68
C SER A 312 14.07 -6.30 -10.82
N GLU A 313 13.15 -6.31 -11.79
CA GLU A 313 13.12 -5.32 -12.87
C GLU A 313 12.81 -3.90 -12.36
N ILE A 314 11.85 -3.76 -11.43
CA ILE A 314 11.53 -2.47 -10.83
C ILE A 314 12.71 -1.97 -9.98
N ILE A 315 13.29 -2.83 -9.15
CA ILE A 315 14.43 -2.47 -8.30
C ILE A 315 15.63 -2.03 -9.15
N GLN A 316 15.90 -2.71 -10.26
CA GLN A 316 16.95 -2.32 -11.21
C GLN A 316 16.73 -0.91 -11.73
N LYS A 317 15.51 -0.61 -12.19
CA LYS A 317 15.17 0.66 -12.81
C LYS A 317 15.20 1.83 -11.83
N TYR A 318 14.60 1.64 -10.65
CA TYR A 318 14.43 2.71 -9.66
C TYR A 318 15.58 2.79 -8.64
N LYS A 319 16.47 1.79 -8.65
CA LYS A 319 17.61 1.64 -7.73
C LYS A 319 17.17 1.63 -6.26
N LYS A 320 15.99 1.05 -6.00
CA LYS A 320 15.31 1.00 -4.70
C LYS A 320 14.58 -0.32 -4.49
N PRO A 321 14.52 -0.84 -3.26
CA PRO A 321 15.20 -0.30 -2.08
C PRO A 321 16.71 -0.52 -2.17
N SER A 322 17.47 0.41 -1.59
CA SER A 322 18.93 0.47 -1.64
C SER A 322 19.59 -0.82 -1.15
N MET A 323 18.96 -1.52 -0.20
CA MET A 323 19.44 -2.79 0.35
C MET A 323 19.55 -3.93 -0.69
N PHE A 324 18.79 -3.88 -1.79
CA PHE A 324 18.81 -4.90 -2.84
C PHE A 324 19.48 -4.43 -4.13
N TYR A 325 19.75 -3.14 -4.28
CA TYR A 325 20.34 -2.59 -5.49
C TYR A 325 21.87 -2.62 -5.43
N LEU A 326 22.48 -3.66 -6.02
CA LEU A 326 23.93 -3.79 -6.19
C LEU A 326 24.37 -4.02 -7.64
N SER A 327 23.43 -4.09 -8.59
CA SER A 327 23.70 -4.45 -9.98
C SER A 327 22.76 -3.72 -10.94
N GLU A 328 23.23 -3.44 -12.15
CA GLU A 328 22.40 -2.98 -13.27
C GLU A 328 21.70 -4.15 -13.99
N ASN A 329 21.98 -5.40 -13.60
CA ASN A 329 21.36 -6.59 -14.17
C ASN A 329 20.20 -7.08 -13.27
N PRO A 330 18.95 -7.13 -13.78
CA PRO A 330 17.79 -7.62 -13.02
C PRO A 330 17.89 -9.09 -12.62
N ASP A 331 18.63 -9.93 -13.35
CA ASP A 331 18.85 -11.34 -12.98
C ASP A 331 19.70 -11.47 -11.71
N THR A 332 20.72 -10.61 -11.57
CA THR A 332 21.54 -10.57 -10.35
C THR A 332 20.72 -10.13 -9.16
N ILE A 333 19.85 -9.14 -9.34
CA ILE A 333 18.92 -8.68 -8.29
C ILE A 333 17.95 -9.82 -7.95
N PHE A 334 17.39 -10.51 -8.94
CA PHE A 334 16.51 -11.66 -8.72
C PHE A 334 17.19 -12.77 -7.89
N ASP A 335 18.45 -13.11 -8.18
CA ASP A 335 19.22 -14.06 -7.37
C ASP A 335 19.40 -13.60 -5.92
N MET A 336 19.65 -12.30 -5.70
CA MET A 336 19.70 -11.73 -4.35
C MET A 336 18.36 -11.80 -3.63
N LEU A 337 17.26 -11.49 -4.32
CA LEU A 337 15.91 -11.58 -3.74
C LEU A 337 15.59 -13.02 -3.33
N LYS A 338 15.92 -14.01 -4.17
CA LYS A 338 15.75 -15.43 -3.79
C LYS A 338 16.52 -15.79 -2.53
N ILE A 339 17.73 -15.27 -2.35
CA ILE A 339 18.51 -15.50 -1.13
C ILE A 339 17.86 -14.81 0.08
N ALA A 340 17.42 -13.56 -0.09
CA ALA A 340 16.81 -12.76 0.96
C ALA A 340 15.48 -13.36 1.46
N TYR A 341 14.67 -13.91 0.55
CA TYR A 341 13.34 -14.47 0.84
C TYR A 341 13.30 -16.00 0.80
N LYS A 342 14.44 -16.69 0.85
CA LYS A 342 14.52 -18.15 0.70
C LYS A 342 13.61 -18.96 1.63
N ASP A 343 13.28 -18.41 2.80
CA ASP A 343 12.44 -19.07 3.82
C ASP A 343 10.94 -18.74 3.64
N GLN A 344 10.60 -17.95 2.62
CA GLN A 344 9.26 -17.50 2.25
C GLN A 344 8.86 -17.91 0.82
N ILE A 345 9.79 -18.54 0.09
CA ILE A 345 9.61 -19.18 -1.22
C ILE A 345 9.45 -20.67 -0.94
#